data_AF-C0NGT6-F1
#
_entry.id   AF-C0NGT6-F1
#
_cell.length_a   1.000
_cell.length_b   1.000
_cell.length_c   1.000
_cell.angle_alpha   90.00
_cell.angle_beta   90.00
_cell.angle_gamma   90.00
#
_symmetry.space_group_name_H-M   'P 1'
#
loop_
_entity.id
_entity.type
_entity.pdbx_description
1 polymer ?
#
loop_
_entity_poly.entity_id
_entity_poly.type
_entity_poly.pdbx_seq_one_letter_code
_entity_poly.pdbx_strand_id
1 'polypeptide(L)'
;MPSGSSVPEAVLTTLPANVKLGARTDGVGPAQFWSISTLKKVFSPKPLKANFVSDILGIDEARMFGNSSSSSSETSYTADQRIADISKSHISWYYEKVWQSYPYLYPRVTFEDIKLAPNLWYTNGMESFISTMETSSLSGMNVAGLILSEWVSKFETKLKKFEDGVGL
;
A
#
# COMPACT_ATOMS: atom_id res chain seq x y z
N MET A 1 15.09 -1.88 -16.70
CA MET A 1 15.72 -0.54 -16.82
C MET A 1 17.19 -0.75 -17.14
N PRO A 2 17.82 0.11 -17.96
CA PRO A 2 19.26 0.00 -18.22
C PRO A 2 20.05 0.16 -16.92
N SER A 3 21.16 -0.55 -16.80
CA SER A 3 22.06 -0.44 -15.65
C SER A 3 22.50 1.02 -15.46
N GLY A 4 22.26 1.59 -14.29
CA GLY A 4 22.64 2.97 -13.93
C GLY A 4 21.52 4.03 -14.00
N SER A 5 20.29 3.66 -14.36
CA SER A 5 19.16 4.61 -14.29
C SER A 5 18.77 4.91 -12.83
N SER A 6 18.50 6.17 -12.51
CA SER A 6 17.92 6.57 -11.21
C SER A 6 16.57 5.89 -10.98
N VAL A 7 16.29 5.51 -9.74
CA VAL A 7 14.97 5.00 -9.34
C VAL A 7 13.94 6.12 -9.53
N PRO A 8 12.78 5.85 -10.16
CA PRO A 8 11.75 6.86 -10.32
C PRO A 8 11.16 7.24 -8.96
N GLU A 9 11.13 8.54 -8.67
CA GLU A 9 10.49 9.06 -7.44
C GLU A 9 8.98 9.20 -7.57
N ALA A 10 8.45 9.21 -8.79
CA ALA A 10 7.03 9.30 -9.07
C ALA A 10 6.63 8.37 -10.22
N VAL A 11 5.48 7.74 -10.06
CA VAL A 11 4.82 6.93 -11.09
C VAL A 11 3.51 7.62 -11.41
N LEU A 12 3.34 8.00 -12.68
CA LEU A 12 2.12 8.62 -13.18
C LEU A 12 1.53 7.69 -14.22
N THR A 13 0.21 7.48 -14.18
CA THR A 13 -0.50 6.90 -15.32
C THR A 13 -0.53 7.92 -16.44
N THR A 14 -0.15 7.53 -17.65
CA THR A 14 -0.20 8.38 -18.86
C THR A 14 -1.06 7.72 -19.94
N LEU A 15 -1.40 8.47 -21.00
CA LEU A 15 -2.05 7.87 -22.17
C LEU A 15 -1.09 6.90 -22.87
N PRO A 16 -1.59 5.76 -23.38
CA PRO A 16 -0.86 4.98 -24.36
C PRO A 16 -0.52 5.83 -25.59
N ALA A 17 0.64 5.62 -26.21
CA ALA A 17 1.15 6.46 -27.30
C ALA A 17 0.21 6.55 -28.52
N ASN A 18 -0.66 5.56 -28.72
CA ASN A 18 -1.64 5.49 -29.79
C ASN A 18 -3.00 6.15 -29.46
N VAL A 19 -3.22 6.58 -28.22
CA VAL A 19 -4.49 7.18 -27.78
C VAL A 19 -4.39 8.70 -27.84
N LYS A 20 -5.08 9.31 -28.80
CA LYS A 20 -5.25 10.77 -28.91
C LYS A 20 -6.65 11.14 -28.43
N LEU A 21 -6.73 11.86 -27.31
CA LEU A 21 -8.01 12.30 -26.74
C LEU A 21 -8.59 13.56 -27.39
N GLY A 22 -7.89 14.14 -28.37
CA GLY A 22 -8.29 15.42 -28.97
C GLY A 22 -8.36 16.53 -27.93
N ALA A 23 -9.36 17.40 -28.03
CA ALA A 23 -9.62 18.50 -27.11
C ALA A 23 -10.48 18.11 -25.88
N ARG A 24 -10.72 16.81 -25.66
CA ARG A 24 -11.54 16.33 -24.55
C ARG A 24 -10.79 16.47 -23.24
N THR A 25 -11.30 17.30 -22.34
CA THR A 25 -10.70 17.54 -21.01
C THR A 25 -11.02 16.43 -19.99
N ASP A 26 -12.05 15.63 -20.24
CA ASP A 26 -12.46 14.46 -19.45
C ASP A 26 -11.81 13.16 -19.94
N GLY A 27 -10.87 13.26 -20.88
CA GLY A 27 -10.20 12.11 -21.45
C GLY A 27 -9.29 11.44 -20.44
N VAL A 28 -9.81 10.41 -19.77
CA VAL A 28 -9.03 9.37 -19.12
C VAL A 28 -8.82 8.27 -20.16
N GLY A 29 -7.58 7.78 -20.33
CA GLY A 29 -7.28 6.72 -21.30
C GLY A 29 -8.03 5.41 -21.00
N PRO A 30 -7.64 4.28 -21.62
CA PRO A 30 -8.27 2.98 -21.36
C PRO A 30 -8.32 2.58 -19.88
N ALA A 31 -7.42 3.12 -19.04
CA ALA A 31 -7.41 2.91 -17.59
C ALA A 31 -8.63 3.50 -16.87
N GLN A 32 -9.35 4.46 -17.47
CA GLN A 32 -10.51 5.17 -16.89
C GLN A 32 -10.22 5.99 -15.63
N PHE A 33 -8.96 6.11 -15.21
CA PHE A 33 -8.54 6.99 -14.12
C PHE A 33 -7.12 7.53 -14.35
N TRP A 34 -6.83 8.67 -13.72
CA TRP A 34 -5.48 9.18 -13.53
C TRP A 34 -5.00 8.85 -12.12
N SER A 35 -3.75 8.39 -11.99
CA SER A 35 -3.09 8.12 -10.72
C SER A 35 -1.69 8.70 -10.73
N ILE A 36 -1.33 9.29 -9.60
CA ILE A 36 0.00 9.80 -9.30
C ILE A 36 0.42 9.14 -7.99
N SER A 37 1.49 8.37 -8.04
CA SER A 37 2.11 7.76 -6.87
C SER A 37 3.49 8.36 -6.70
N THR A 38 3.74 9.05 -5.60
CA THR A 38 5.07 9.63 -5.30
C THR A 38 5.70 8.86 -4.14
N LEU A 39 6.97 8.50 -4.29
CA LEU A 39 7.78 7.76 -3.31
C LEU A 39 8.71 8.69 -2.53
N LYS A 40 8.49 10.01 -2.60
CA LYS A 40 9.33 10.99 -1.91
C LYS A 40 9.30 10.69 -0.41
N LYS A 41 10.47 10.43 0.17
CA LYS A 41 10.65 10.35 1.62
C LYS A 41 10.24 11.70 2.21
N VAL A 42 9.00 11.82 2.67
CA VAL A 42 8.60 12.92 3.52
C VAL A 42 9.20 12.60 4.89
N PHE A 43 10.45 13.00 5.11
CA PHE A 43 11.11 12.94 6.42
C PHE A 43 10.45 13.87 7.45
N SER A 44 9.38 14.57 7.06
CA SER A 44 8.60 15.40 7.93
C SER A 44 7.39 14.61 8.45
N PRO A 45 7.23 14.44 9.77
CA PRO A 45 6.00 13.90 10.35
C PRO A 45 4.80 14.85 10.20
N LYS A 46 5.01 16.03 9.60
CA LYS A 46 3.94 17.01 9.37
C LYS A 46 3.01 16.55 8.24
N PRO A 47 1.70 16.75 8.37
CA PRO A 47 0.72 16.41 7.34
C PRO A 47 1.02 17.12 6.03
N LEU A 48 0.58 16.52 4.92
CA LEU A 48 0.63 17.15 3.60
C LEU A 48 -0.22 18.42 3.60
N LYS A 49 0.33 19.50 3.04
CA LYS A 49 -0.33 20.81 2.97
C LYS A 49 -1.16 20.92 1.71
N ALA A 50 -2.18 21.78 1.75
CA ALA A 50 -3.02 22.07 0.59
C ALA A 50 -2.19 22.58 -0.61
N ASN A 51 -1.18 23.44 -0.37
CA ASN A 51 -0.31 23.98 -1.42
C ASN A 51 0.43 22.91 -2.23
N PHE A 52 0.85 21.82 -1.56
CA PHE A 52 1.51 20.71 -2.26
C PHE A 52 0.56 20.02 -3.25
N VAL A 53 -0.72 19.93 -2.90
CA VAL A 53 -1.75 19.35 -3.77
C VAL A 53 -2.12 20.32 -4.89
N SER A 54 -2.21 21.62 -4.64
CA SER A 54 -2.43 22.60 -5.72
C SER A 54 -1.31 22.61 -6.74
N ASP A 55 -0.05 22.51 -6.30
CA ASP A 55 1.11 22.45 -7.19
C ASP A 55 1.05 21.23 -8.11
N ILE A 56 0.62 20.08 -7.58
CA ILE A 56 0.47 18.84 -8.37
C ILE A 56 -0.71 18.95 -9.34
N LEU A 57 -1.83 19.54 -8.91
CA LEU A 57 -3.06 19.62 -9.71
C LEU A 57 -3.11 20.83 -10.65
N GLY A 58 -2.12 21.75 -10.56
CA GLY A 58 -2.13 23.00 -11.31
C GLY A 58 -3.30 23.91 -10.95
N ILE A 59 -3.81 23.81 -9.71
CA ILE A 59 -4.90 24.67 -9.23
C ILE A 59 -4.27 25.98 -8.77
N ASP A 60 -4.72 27.09 -9.35
CA ASP A 60 -4.34 28.41 -8.87
C ASP A 60 -4.73 28.52 -7.38
N GLU A 61 -3.74 28.75 -6.55
CA GLU A 61 -3.88 28.73 -5.11
C GLU A 61 -4.95 29.76 -4.64
N ALA A 62 -5.17 30.86 -5.38
CA ALA A 62 -6.22 31.84 -5.13
C ALA A 62 -7.64 31.27 -5.31
N ARG A 63 -7.80 30.22 -6.12
CA ARG A 63 -9.07 29.52 -6.39
C ARG A 63 -9.27 28.32 -5.48
N MET A 64 -8.22 27.83 -4.83
CA MET A 64 -8.23 26.58 -4.07
C MET A 64 -9.29 26.56 -2.95
N PHE A 65 -9.54 27.70 -2.31
CA PHE A 65 -10.46 27.83 -1.17
C PHE A 65 -11.82 28.46 -1.53
N GLY A 66 -12.13 28.62 -2.82
CA GLY A 66 -13.48 29.02 -3.26
C GLY A 66 -13.81 30.53 -3.19
N ASN A 67 -12.82 31.41 -3.06
CA ASN A 67 -13.05 32.87 -3.14
C ASN A 67 -13.14 33.34 -4.61
N SER A 68 -14.24 32.99 -5.28
CA SER A 68 -14.53 33.38 -6.67
C SER A 68 -15.19 34.76 -6.81
N SER A 69 -15.07 35.65 -5.83
CA SER A 69 -15.63 37.01 -5.88
C SER A 69 -14.55 38.07 -5.71
N SER A 70 -14.06 38.58 -6.85
CA SER A 70 -13.65 39.97 -7.08
C SER A 70 -13.33 40.82 -5.84
N SER A 71 -12.16 40.62 -5.24
CA SER A 71 -11.49 41.67 -4.47
C SER A 71 -10.02 41.30 -4.39
N SER A 72 -9.19 42.26 -4.77
CA SER A 72 -7.73 42.30 -4.68
C SER A 72 -7.25 42.26 -3.22
N SER A 73 -7.66 41.25 -2.48
CA SER A 73 -7.34 41.05 -1.08
C SER A 73 -6.52 39.78 -1.00
N GLU A 74 -5.25 39.94 -0.67
CA GLU A 74 -4.29 38.88 -0.38
C GLU A 74 -4.96 37.73 0.39
N THR A 75 -5.36 36.67 -0.32
CA THR A 75 -5.67 35.39 0.33
C THR A 75 -4.33 34.85 0.81
N SER A 76 -3.89 35.36 1.96
CA SER A 76 -2.69 34.91 2.65
C SER A 76 -2.82 33.42 2.90
N TYR A 77 -1.92 32.64 2.29
CA TYR A 77 -1.74 31.24 2.65
C TYR A 77 -1.37 31.17 4.11
N THR A 78 -2.30 30.71 4.94
CA THR A 78 -1.93 30.28 6.28
C THR A 78 -1.21 28.95 6.11
N ALA A 79 0.02 28.86 6.63
CA ALA A 79 0.89 27.69 6.51
C ALA A 79 0.29 26.37 7.06
N ASP A 80 -0.88 26.44 7.69
CA ASP A 80 -1.58 25.36 8.39
C ASP A 80 -2.79 24.80 7.62
N GLN A 81 -3.08 25.28 6.41
CA GLN A 81 -4.19 24.77 5.61
C GLN A 81 -3.96 23.31 5.18
N ARG A 82 -4.93 22.46 5.51
CA ARG A 82 -4.90 21.02 5.22
C ARG A 82 -5.60 20.75 3.90
N ILE A 83 -5.36 19.58 3.32
CA ILE A 83 -6.03 19.15 2.08
C ILE A 83 -7.56 19.13 2.24
N ALA A 84 -8.06 18.86 3.46
CA ALA A 84 -9.48 18.88 3.77
C ALA A 84 -10.15 20.26 3.62
N ASP A 85 -9.37 21.35 3.64
CA ASP A 85 -9.88 22.71 3.54
C ASP A 85 -10.11 23.15 2.08
N ILE A 86 -9.60 22.38 1.10
CA ILE A 86 -9.74 22.67 -0.33
C ILE A 86 -11.22 22.60 -0.73
N SER A 87 -11.66 23.54 -1.58
CA SER A 87 -13.03 23.59 -2.08
C SER A 87 -13.42 22.28 -2.76
N LYS A 88 -14.65 21.81 -2.48
CA LYS A 88 -15.23 20.62 -3.11
C LYS A 88 -15.36 20.72 -4.63
N SER A 89 -15.27 21.93 -5.19
CA SER A 89 -15.21 22.15 -6.65
C SER A 89 -13.92 21.60 -7.27
N HIS A 90 -12.84 21.50 -6.49
CA HIS A 90 -11.54 21.01 -6.93
C HIS A 90 -11.25 19.59 -6.47
N ILE A 91 -11.59 19.27 -5.22
CA ILE A 91 -11.41 17.93 -4.64
C ILE A 91 -12.76 17.44 -4.13
N SER A 92 -13.37 16.50 -4.84
CA SER A 92 -14.70 15.99 -4.51
C SER A 92 -14.75 15.25 -3.17
N TRP A 93 -13.68 14.50 -2.85
CA TRP A 93 -13.51 13.81 -1.58
C TRP A 93 -12.01 13.68 -1.23
N TYR A 94 -11.73 13.63 0.07
CA TYR A 94 -10.38 13.43 0.62
C TYR A 94 -10.46 12.48 1.81
N TYR A 95 -9.52 11.53 1.89
CA TYR A 95 -9.38 10.65 3.04
C TYR A 95 -7.89 10.41 3.33
N GLU A 96 -7.44 10.79 4.52
CA GLU A 96 -6.08 10.56 4.98
C GLU A 96 -6.00 9.25 5.75
N LYS A 97 -5.18 8.32 5.27
CA LYS A 97 -4.90 7.07 5.97
C LYS A 97 -3.47 7.06 6.48
N VAL A 98 -3.32 7.20 7.80
CA VAL A 98 -2.05 6.98 8.48
C VAL A 98 -1.91 5.50 8.79
N TRP A 99 -0.87 4.87 8.26
CA TRP A 99 -0.54 3.48 8.54
C TRP A 99 0.62 3.42 9.53
N GLN A 100 0.41 2.74 10.66
CA GLN A 100 1.48 2.32 11.56
C GLN A 100 2.05 0.98 11.06
N SER A 101 2.53 0.98 9.81
CA SER A 101 2.83 -0.27 9.08
C SER A 101 3.95 -1.10 9.69
N TYR A 102 4.82 -0.48 10.49
CA TYR A 102 6.03 -1.13 10.98
C TYR A 102 6.11 -1.00 12.50
N PRO A 103 6.12 -2.13 13.24
CA PRO A 103 6.42 -2.10 14.66
C PRO A 103 7.88 -1.69 14.88
N TYR A 104 8.18 -1.18 16.06
CA TYR A 104 9.56 -1.04 16.50
C TYR A 104 10.14 -2.43 16.75
N LEU A 105 11.06 -2.86 15.89
CA LEU A 105 11.78 -4.13 16.03
C LEU A 105 13.05 -3.90 16.86
N TYR A 106 13.21 -4.67 17.93
CA TYR A 106 14.47 -4.77 18.66
C TYR A 106 15.25 -5.97 18.13
N PRO A 107 16.60 -5.95 18.11
CA PRO A 107 17.38 -7.14 17.78
C PRO A 107 16.99 -8.32 18.67
N ARG A 108 16.63 -9.47 18.09
CA ARG A 108 16.26 -10.69 18.83
C ARG A 108 17.05 -11.89 18.32
N VAL A 109 17.21 -12.88 19.18
CA VAL A 109 17.79 -14.20 18.86
C VAL A 109 16.79 -15.35 19.04
N THR A 110 15.59 -15.03 19.53
CA THR A 110 14.48 -15.97 19.74
C THR A 110 13.34 -15.62 18.80
N PHE A 111 12.77 -16.64 18.16
CA PHE A 111 11.65 -16.53 17.22
C PHE A 111 10.41 -17.24 17.77
N GLU A 112 9.25 -16.84 17.27
CA GLU A 112 7.98 -17.47 17.60
C GLU A 112 7.87 -18.89 17.03
N ASP A 113 7.20 -19.78 17.77
CA ASP A 113 6.91 -21.13 17.28
C ASP A 113 5.92 -21.09 16.11
N ILE A 114 6.26 -21.78 15.02
CA ILE A 114 5.41 -21.86 13.83
C ILE A 114 4.19 -22.78 14.06
N LYS A 115 4.30 -23.77 14.95
CA LYS A 115 3.19 -24.66 15.33
C LYS A 115 2.78 -24.37 16.77
N LEU A 116 1.63 -23.72 16.94
CA LEU A 116 1.15 -23.30 18.27
C LEU A 116 0.36 -24.41 18.98
N ALA A 117 -0.38 -25.24 18.23
CA ALA A 117 -1.13 -26.38 18.75
C ALA A 117 -1.39 -27.41 17.62
N PRO A 118 -1.92 -28.62 17.91
CA PRO A 118 -2.35 -29.53 16.87
C PRO A 118 -3.37 -28.87 15.93
N ASN A 119 -3.06 -28.86 14.62
CA ASN A 119 -3.83 -28.17 13.58
C ASN A 119 -3.90 -26.63 13.70
N LEU A 120 -3.07 -26.00 14.55
CA LEU A 120 -2.96 -24.53 14.65
C LEU A 120 -1.53 -24.08 14.35
N TRP A 121 -1.39 -23.27 13.31
CA TRP A 121 -0.10 -22.82 12.79
C TRP A 121 -0.05 -21.30 12.72
N TYR A 122 1.12 -20.74 13.01
CA TYR A 122 1.40 -19.32 12.92
C TYR A 122 2.23 -19.03 11.67
N THR A 123 1.61 -18.38 10.68
CA THR A 123 2.26 -18.07 9.40
C THR A 123 3.19 -16.86 9.48
N ASN A 124 3.00 -15.98 10.47
CA ASN A 124 3.72 -14.71 10.55
C ASN A 124 4.89 -14.71 11.55
N GLY A 125 5.45 -15.89 11.87
CA GLY A 125 6.58 -16.03 12.80
C GLY A 125 7.85 -15.27 12.41
N MET A 126 7.96 -14.88 11.14
CA MET A 126 9.10 -14.10 10.63
C MET A 126 8.88 -12.58 10.64
N GLU A 127 7.67 -12.09 10.93
CA GLU A 127 7.36 -10.66 10.94
C GLU A 127 8.24 -9.87 11.92
N SER A 128 8.56 -10.51 13.04
CA SER A 128 9.43 -9.97 14.06
C SER A 128 10.90 -9.86 13.65
N PHE A 129 11.29 -10.60 12.60
CA PHE A 129 12.62 -10.55 12.00
C PHE A 129 12.65 -9.59 10.83
N ILE A 130 11.76 -9.79 9.84
CA ILE A 130 11.68 -9.04 8.60
C ILE A 130 10.21 -8.83 8.25
N SER A 131 9.73 -7.61 8.44
CA SER A 131 8.35 -7.18 8.19
C SER A 131 8.09 -6.86 6.71
N THR A 132 8.34 -7.83 5.83
CA THR A 132 8.11 -7.65 4.38
C THR A 132 7.10 -8.67 3.86
N MET A 133 6.26 -8.22 2.93
CA MET A 133 5.26 -9.06 2.26
C MET A 133 5.87 -10.32 1.62
N GLU A 134 7.07 -10.20 1.05
CA GLU A 134 7.81 -11.32 0.46
C GLU A 134 8.09 -12.40 1.51
N THR A 135 8.60 -11.98 2.67
CA THR A 135 9.01 -12.89 3.75
C THR A 135 7.80 -13.57 4.36
N SER A 136 6.70 -12.83 4.61
CA SER A 136 5.47 -13.40 5.17
C SER A 136 4.74 -14.32 4.19
N SER A 137 4.84 -14.06 2.89
CA SER A 137 4.30 -14.95 1.86
C SER A 137 5.09 -16.26 1.80
N LEU A 138 6.42 -16.19 1.85
CA LEU A 138 7.29 -17.36 1.82
C LEU A 138 7.16 -18.20 3.09
N SER A 139 7.03 -17.57 4.27
CA SER A 139 6.73 -18.30 5.51
C SER A 139 5.36 -18.99 5.43
N GLY A 140 4.34 -18.33 4.85
CA GLY A 140 3.03 -18.92 4.61
C GLY A 140 3.09 -20.17 3.70
N MET A 141 3.87 -20.10 2.61
CA MET A 141 4.11 -21.25 1.73
C MET A 141 4.75 -22.42 2.47
N ASN A 142 5.75 -22.16 3.32
CA ASN A 142 6.41 -23.19 4.11
C ASN A 142 5.44 -23.84 5.11
N VAL A 143 4.60 -23.05 5.78
CA VAL A 143 3.56 -23.57 6.70
C VAL A 143 2.57 -24.46 5.96
N ALA A 144 2.16 -24.11 4.74
CA ALA A 144 1.30 -24.97 3.93
C ALA A 144 1.95 -26.33 3.63
N GLY A 145 3.25 -26.34 3.32
CA GLY A 145 4.03 -27.56 3.15
C GLY A 145 4.07 -28.43 4.42
N LEU A 146 4.25 -27.79 5.59
CA LEU A 146 4.23 -28.49 6.88
C LEU A 146 2.87 -29.11 7.19
N ILE A 147 1.78 -28.39 6.93
CA ILE A 147 0.40 -28.91 7.08
C ILE A 147 0.19 -30.13 6.20
N LEU A 148 0.57 -30.06 4.93
CA LEU A 148 0.46 -31.18 3.99
C LEU A 148 1.26 -32.38 4.48
N SER A 149 2.48 -32.18 4.96
CA SER A 149 3.33 -33.26 5.49
C SER A 149 2.67 -33.97 6.70
N GLU A 150 2.08 -33.21 7.63
CA GLU A 150 1.38 -33.79 8.79
C GLU A 150 0.14 -34.59 8.36
N TRP A 151 -0.57 -34.12 7.34
CA TRP A 151 -1.71 -34.85 6.79
C TRP A 151 -1.28 -36.15 6.12
N VAL A 152 -0.27 -36.12 5.25
CA VAL A 152 0.25 -37.31 4.56
C VAL A 152 0.73 -38.34 5.59
N SER A 153 1.52 -37.94 6.59
CA SER A 153 1.97 -38.86 7.64
C SER A 153 0.80 -39.46 8.45
N LYS A 154 -0.25 -38.69 8.74
CA LYS A 154 -1.48 -39.21 9.39
C LYS A 154 -2.21 -40.21 8.50
N PHE A 155 -2.30 -39.95 7.20
CA PHE A 155 -2.93 -40.86 6.23
C PHE A 155 -2.13 -42.16 6.10
N GLU A 156 -0.82 -42.11 5.94
CA GLU A 156 0.05 -43.30 5.87
C GLU A 156 -0.05 -44.14 7.15
N THR A 157 -0.07 -43.48 8.31
CA THR A 157 -0.24 -44.17 9.61
C THR A 157 -1.60 -44.86 9.70
N LYS A 158 -2.67 -44.24 9.20
CA LYS A 158 -4.01 -44.86 9.16
C LYS A 158 -4.08 -46.02 8.17
N LEU A 159 -3.42 -45.89 7.02
CA LEU A 159 -3.38 -46.93 5.99
C LEU A 159 -2.63 -48.18 6.47
N LYS A 160 -1.46 -48.02 7.08
CA LYS A 160 -0.71 -49.14 7.68
C LYS A 160 -1.52 -49.87 8.75
N LYS A 161 -2.21 -49.13 9.63
CA LYS A 161 -3.09 -49.76 10.65
C LYS A 161 -4.22 -50.57 10.03
N PHE A 162 -4.74 -50.13 8.89
CA PHE A 162 -5.77 -50.86 8.14
C PHE A 162 -5.21 -52.12 7.46
N GLU A 163 -4.01 -52.04 6.87
CA GLU A 163 -3.31 -53.17 6.24
C GLU A 163 -2.90 -54.25 7.25
N ASP A 164 -2.43 -53.85 8.44
CA ASP A 164 -2.03 -54.77 9.52
C ASP A 164 -3.23 -55.48 10.19
N GLY A 165 -4.46 -55.27 9.71
CA GLY A 165 -5.67 -55.88 10.26
C GLY A 165 -6.03 -55.36 11.66
N VAL A 166 -5.42 -54.26 12.11
CA VAL A 166 -5.73 -53.60 13.39
C VAL A 166 -6.83 -52.56 13.14
N GLY A 167 -8.00 -53.04 12.73
CA GLY A 167 -9.17 -52.21 12.41
C GLY A 167 -10.22 -52.25 13.52
N LEU A 168 -10.27 -51.16 14.31
CA LEU A 168 -11.26 -50.76 15.35
C LEU A 168 -11.61 -51.78 16.45
#